data_AF-A0AAW5TRW9-F1
#
_entry.id   AF-A0AAW5TRW9-F1
#
_cell.length_a   1.000
_cell.length_b   1.000
_cell.length_c   1.000
_cell.angle_alpha   90.00
_cell.angle_beta   90.00
_cell.angle_gamma   90.00
#
_symmetry.space_group_name_H-M   'P 1'
#
loop_
_entity.id
_entity.type
_entity.pdbx_description
1 polymer ?
#
loop_
_entity_poly.entity_id
_entity_poly.type
_entity_poly.pdbx_seq_one_letter_code
_entity_poly.pdbx_strand_id
1 'polypeptide(L)' 'MAQLILPSEILSNFEVVRVEEEASLIRIYLDESVKADYKENPLIESKGFCHVVTIRNFQGFREKILEKDGEKEK' A
#
# COMPACT_ATOMS: atom_id res chain seq x y z
N MET A 1 -29.66 9.93 -16.77
CA MET A 1 -28.20 9.99 -16.58
C MET A 1 -27.90 9.20 -15.32
N ALA A 2 -27.08 8.16 -15.38
CA ALA A 2 -26.69 7.41 -14.20
C ALA A 2 -25.51 8.14 -13.53
N GLN A 3 -25.58 8.32 -12.21
CA GLN A 3 -24.46 8.84 -11.43
C GLN A 3 -23.78 7.65 -10.77
N LEU A 4 -22.48 7.49 -11.05
CA LEU A 4 -21.64 6.51 -10.39
C LEU A 4 -21.34 7.01 -8.98
N ILE A 5 -21.74 6.23 -7.96
CA ILE A 5 -21.47 6.53 -6.55
C ILE A 5 -20.57 5.42 -6.04
N LEU A 6 -19.35 5.79 -5.65
CA LEU A 6 -18.45 4.88 -4.96
C LEU A 6 -18.80 4.84 -3.46
N PRO A 7 -18.79 3.65 -2.83
CA PRO A 7 -18.89 3.55 -1.38
C PRO A 7 -17.80 4.39 -0.70
N SER A 8 -18.17 5.14 0.34
CA SER A 8 -17.23 5.98 1.09
C SER A 8 -16.11 5.17 1.75
N GLU A 9 -16.34 3.90 2.05
CA GLU A 9 -15.33 2.99 2.58
C GLU A 9 -14.16 2.77 1.61
N ILE A 10 -14.42 2.76 0.30
CA ILE A 10 -13.36 2.67 -0.71
C ILE A 10 -12.55 3.97 -0.70
N LEU A 11 -13.22 5.12 -0.62
CA LEU A 11 -12.58 6.43 -0.60
C LEU A 11 -11.82 6.74 0.70
N SER A 12 -11.96 5.89 1.73
CA SER A 12 -11.21 6.00 2.99
C SER A 12 -9.74 5.57 2.85
N ASN A 13 -9.46 4.60 1.98
CA ASN A 13 -8.12 4.05 1.77
C ASN A 13 -7.64 4.20 0.32
N PHE A 14 -8.47 4.69 -0.59
CA PHE A 14 -8.13 4.80 -2.00
C PHE A 14 -8.53 6.14 -2.59
N GLU A 15 -7.69 6.66 -3.47
CA GLU A 15 -7.95 7.85 -4.27
C GLU A 15 -8.26 7.45 -5.72
N VAL A 16 -9.20 8.14 -6.35
CA VAL A 16 -9.54 7.91 -7.76
C VAL A 16 -8.51 8.62 -8.64
N VAL A 17 -7.68 7.84 -9.33
CA VAL A 17 -6.63 8.39 -10.22
C VAL A 17 -7.08 8.49 -11.68
N ARG A 18 -8.05 7.67 -12.11
CA ARG A 18 -8.59 7.71 -13.46
C ARG A 18 -9.97 7.06 -13.55
N VAL A 19 -10.81 7.58 -14.45
CA VAL A 19 -12.06 6.94 -14.86
C VAL A 19 -12.07 6.85 -16.38
N GLU A 20 -12.35 5.65 -16.90
CA GLU A 20 -12.54 5.39 -18.33
C GLU A 20 -13.96 4.84 -18.53
N GLU A 21 -14.71 5.41 -19.47
CA GLU A 21 -16.07 5.00 -19.80
C GLU A 21 -16.11 4.45 -21.23
N GLU A 22 -16.58 3.22 -21.37
CA GLU A 22 -16.83 2.53 -22.63
C GLU A 22 -18.34 2.21 -22.73
N ALA A 23 -18.81 1.85 -23.93
CA ALA A 23 -20.25 1.72 -24.23
C ALA A 23 -21.08 0.85 -23.25
N SER A 24 -20.47 -0.11 -22.56
CA SER A 24 -21.14 -0.96 -21.56
C SER A 24 -20.35 -1.12 -20.25
N LEU A 25 -19.24 -0.41 -20.07
CA LEU A 25 -18.30 -0.65 -18.97
C LEU A 25 -17.70 0.66 -18.48
N ILE A 26 -17.64 0.82 -17.16
CA ILE A 26 -16.88 1.90 -16.52
C ILE A 26 -15.70 1.27 -15.79
N ARG A 27 -14.48 1.72 -16.10
CA ARG A 27 -13.24 1.32 -15.44
C ARG A 27 -12.79 2.47 -14.54
N ILE A 28 -12.62 2.17 -13.25
CA ILE A 28 -12.19 3.12 -12.25
C ILE A 28 -10.84 2.64 -11.73
N TYR A 29 -9.83 3.49 -11.86
CA TYR A 29 -8.49 3.21 -11.37
C TYR A 29 -8.33 3.90 -10.03
N LEU A 30 -7.90 3.10 -9.05
CA LEU A 30 -7.74 3.50 -7.66
C LEU A 30 -6.28 3.34 -7.27
N ASP A 31 -5.74 4.33 -6.57
CA ASP A 31 -4.43 4.25 -5.93
C ASP A 31 -4.58 4.27 -4.41
N GLU A 32 -3.68 3.62 -3.68
CA GLU A 32 -3.76 3.52 -2.23
C GLU A 32 -3.43 4.87 -1.58
N SER A 33 -4.38 5.40 -0.79
CA SER A 33 -4.16 6.62 -0.05
C SER A 33 -3.43 6.29 1.27
N VAL A 34 -2.24 6.87 1.41
CA VAL A 34 -1.51 6.79 2.69
C VAL A 34 -2.24 7.69 3.68
N LYS A 35 -2.89 7.12 4.69
CA LYS A 35 -3.54 7.91 5.75
C LYS A 35 -2.53 8.85 6.41
N ALA A 36 -2.95 10.07 6.69
CA ALA A 36 -2.13 11.06 7.38
C ALA A 36 -1.61 10.52 8.72
N ASP A 37 -2.44 9.77 9.44
CA ASP A 37 -2.10 9.09 10.68
C ASP A 37 -0.92 8.13 10.54
N TYR A 38 -0.67 7.56 9.36
CA TYR A 38 0.52 6.74 9.12
C TYR A 38 1.77 7.57 8.87
N LYS A 39 1.64 8.71 8.17
CA LYS A 39 2.78 9.60 7.88
C LYS A 39 3.29 10.32 9.12
N GLU A 40 2.38 10.68 10.02
CA GLU A 40 2.71 11.46 11.22
C GLU A 40 2.95 10.58 12.45
N ASN A 41 2.69 9.27 12.38
CA ASN A 41 2.93 8.39 13.52
C ASN A 41 4.42 8.03 13.64
N PRO A 42 5.11 8.53 14.68
CA PRO A 42 6.54 8.26 14.87
C PRO A 42 6.82 6.79 15.22
N LEU A 43 5.80 5.99 15.54
CA LEU A 43 5.90 4.55 15.76
C LEU A 43 5.82 3.74 14.45
N ILE A 44 5.50 4.40 13.33
CA ILE A 44 5.35 3.76 12.02
C ILE A 44 6.48 4.24 11.12
N GLU A 45 7.54 3.44 11.07
CA GLU A 45 8.65 3.65 10.16
C GLU A 45 8.31 3.05 8.80
N SER A 46 8.50 3.82 7.72
CA SER A 46 8.41 3.29 6.36
C SER A 46 9.44 2.18 6.20
N LYS A 47 9.01 0.98 5.80
CA LYS A 47 9.91 -0.16 5.54
C LYS A 47 10.87 0.09 4.36
N GLY A 48 10.69 1.20 3.64
CA GLY A 48 11.46 1.54 2.45
C GLY A 48 11.20 0.58 1.29
N PHE A 49 11.68 0.94 0.11
CA PHE A 49 11.70 -0.01 -1.00
C PHE A 49 12.81 -1.02 -0.76
N CYS A 50 12.46 -2.30 -0.67
CA CYS A 50 13.45 -3.36 -0.67
C CYS A 50 14.17 -3.35 -2.03
N HIS A 51 15.51 -3.36 -2.03
CA HIS A 51 16.29 -3.51 -3.25
C HIS A 51 15.85 -4.78 -3.99
N VAL A 52 16.00 -4.80 -5.32
CA VAL A 52 15.63 -5.98 -6.12
C VAL A 52 16.38 -7.21 -5.57
N VAL A 53 15.63 -8.12 -4.95
CA VAL A 53 16.16 -9.37 -4.40
C VAL A 53 15.45 -10.55 -5.06
N THR A 54 16.21 -11.50 -5.59
CA THR A 54 15.66 -12.75 -6.10
C THR A 54 15.38 -13.67 -4.91
N ILE A 55 14.12 -13.74 -4.49
CA ILE A 55 13.68 -14.62 -3.39
C ILE A 55 13.77 -16.08 -3.87
N ARG A 56 14.84 -16.78 -3.49
CA ARG A 56 15.05 -18.20 -3.80
C ARG A 56 14.61 -19.15 -2.68
N ASN A 57 14.36 -18.62 -1.49
CA ASN A 57 13.87 -19.40 -0.35
C ASN A 57 13.20 -18.47 0.67
N PHE A 58 11.91 -18.68 0.94
CA PHE A 58 11.14 -17.88 1.90
C PHE A 58 11.58 -18.10 3.36
N GLN A 59 12.21 -19.24 3.68
CA GLN A 59 12.59 -19.57 5.05
C GLN A 59 13.73 -18.69 5.57
N GLY A 60 14.80 -18.47 4.78
CA GLY A 60 15.93 -17.64 5.20
C GLY A 60 15.67 -16.13 5.19
N PHE A 61 14.60 -15.68 4.52
CA PHE A 61 14.25 -14.25 4.47
C PHE A 61 13.62 -13.77 5.79
N ARG A 62 12.82 -14.63 6.46
CA ARG A 62 12.21 -14.29 7.76
C ARG A 62 13.27 -14.05 8.84
N GLU A 63 14.32 -14.88 8.86
CA GLU A 63 15.41 -14.78 9.83
C GLU A 63 16.20 -13.48 9.67
N LYS A 64 16.50 -13.05 8.42
CA LYS A 64 17.16 -11.77 8.15
C LYS A 64 16.36 -10.53 8.55
N ILE A 65 15.03 -10.60 8.51
CA ILE A 65 14.19 -9.49 9.00
C ILE A 65 14.24 -9.44 10.53
N LEU A 66 14.19 -10.60 11.20
CA LEU A 66 14.25 -10.69 12.66
C LEU A 66 15.61 -10.25 13.22
N GLU A 67 16.72 -10.55 12.54
CA GLU A 67 18.06 -10.10 12.97
C GLU A 67 18.22 -8.58 12.93
N LYS A 68 17.62 -7.92 11.93
CA LYS A 68 17.77 -6.48 11.72
C LYS A 68 17.00 -5.64 12.76
N ASP A 69 15.96 -6.20 13.37
CA ASP A 69 15.20 -5.57 14.45
C ASP A 69 15.89 -5.76 15.84
N GLY A 70 16.91 -6.61 15.95
CA GLY A 70 17.62 -6.94 17.20
C GLY A 70 18.89 -6.13 17.49
N GLU A 71 19.35 -5.27 16.58
CA GLU A 71 20.62 -4.53 16.69
C GLU A 71 20.46 -3.07 17.15
N LYS A 72 19.44 -2.78 17.96
CA LYS A 72 19.26 -1.46 18.63
C LYS A 72 19.00 -1.61 20.13
N GLU A 73 19.88 -2.30 20.85
CA GLU A 73 20.01 -2.06 22.29
C GLU A 73 21.48 -2.26 22.70
N LYS A 74 22.17 -1.16 22.94
CA LYS A 74 23.47 -1.12 23.61
C LYS A 74 23.46 0.02 24.62
#